data_AF-A0A2H5N1T6-F1
#
_entry.id   AF-A0A2H5N1T6-F1
#
_cell.length_a   1.000
_cell.length_b   1.000
_cell.length_c   1.000
_cell.angle_alpha   90.00
_cell.angle_beta   90.00
_cell.angle_gamma   90.00
#
_symmetry.space_group_name_H-M   'P 1'
#
loop_
_entity.id
_entity.type
_entity.pdbx_description
1 polymer ?
#
loop_
_entity_poly.entity_id
_entity_poly.type
_entity_poly.pdbx_seq_one_letter_code
_entity_poly.pdbx_strand_id
1 'polypeptide(L)'
;MLSLLNTQGLQGQILLVLMRLYIIQRSVSNTEYGITEWIEERLSADKLVLCLPFYGYAWTLVKPKDNGIGAAATGPTLSDNGFVPY
;
A
#
# COMPACT_ATOMS: atom_id res chain seq x y z
N MET A 1 28.98 -7.45 40.41
CA MET A 1 28.61 -6.16 39.81
C MET A 1 27.87 -6.46 38.51
N LEU A 2 26.54 -6.30 38.57
CA LEU A 2 25.50 -6.43 37.53
C LEU A 2 25.34 -7.77 36.78
N SER A 3 24.18 -8.37 37.04
CA SER A 3 23.68 -9.69 36.68
C SER A 3 23.26 -9.83 35.22
N LEU A 4 23.48 -11.03 34.68
CA LEU A 4 22.79 -11.63 33.54
C LEU A 4 21.27 -11.53 33.73
N LEU A 5 20.64 -10.50 33.16
CA LEU A 5 19.19 -10.44 33.04
C LEU A 5 18.79 -11.10 31.73
N ASN A 6 18.16 -12.26 31.89
CA ASN A 6 17.42 -13.06 30.92
C ASN A 6 16.70 -12.21 29.85
N THR A 7 17.32 -12.05 28.69
CA THR A 7 16.79 -11.21 27.58
C THR A 7 15.78 -11.95 26.70
N GLN A 8 15.56 -13.24 26.88
CA GLN A 8 14.77 -14.06 25.94
C GLN A 8 13.30 -13.59 25.82
N GLY A 9 12.72 -12.99 26.87
CA GLY A 9 11.36 -12.44 26.83
C GLY A 9 11.28 -11.01 26.26
N LEU A 10 12.28 -10.18 26.53
CA LEU A 10 12.35 -8.79 26.05
C LEU A 10 12.80 -8.71 24.59
N GLN A 11 13.67 -9.62 24.15
CA GLN A 11 14.13 -9.67 22.76
C GLN A 11 12.97 -9.98 21.81
N GLY A 12 12.02 -10.83 22.22
CA GLY A 12 10.79 -11.11 21.46
C GLY A 12 9.84 -9.92 21.37
N GLN A 13 9.65 -9.17 22.47
CA GLN A 13 8.82 -7.96 22.48
C GLN A 13 9.46 -6.82 21.69
N ILE A 14 10.77 -6.61 21.84
CA ILE A 14 11.53 -5.60 21.07
C ILE A 14 11.49 -5.96 19.58
N LEU A 15 11.68 -7.23 19.22
CA LEU A 15 11.56 -7.69 17.83
C LEU A 15 10.14 -7.49 17.28
N LEU A 16 9.09 -7.76 18.07
CA LEU A 16 7.69 -7.50 17.71
C LEU A 16 7.40 -6.01 17.52
N VAL A 17 7.91 -5.14 18.39
CA VAL A 17 7.77 -3.68 18.29
C VAL A 17 8.52 -3.16 17.07
N LEU A 18 9.74 -3.64 16.82
CA LEU A 18 10.53 -3.27 15.64
C LEU A 18 9.91 -3.80 14.35
N MET A 19 9.32 -4.99 14.35
CA MET A 19 8.58 -5.54 13.21
C MET A 19 7.29 -4.75 12.95
N ARG A 20 6.54 -4.37 14.00
CA ARG A 20 5.40 -3.45 13.88
C ARG A 20 5.81 -2.08 13.35
N LEU A 21 6.94 -1.52 13.79
CA LEU A 21 7.44 -0.25 13.29
C LEU A 21 7.92 -0.34 11.83
N TYR A 22 8.55 -1.45 11.44
CA TYR A 22 9.02 -1.70 10.08
C TYR A 22 7.87 -1.84 9.08
N ILE A 23 6.70 -2.33 9.53
CA ILE A 23 5.48 -2.45 8.71
C ILE A 23 4.84 -1.08 8.37
N ILE A 24 5.19 0.02 9.06
CA ILE A 24 4.60 1.36 8.84
C ILE A 24 5.01 1.98 7.49
N GLN A 25 6.01 1.42 6.79
CA GLN A 25 6.32 1.78 5.40
C GLN A 25 5.33 1.19 4.37
N ARG A 26 4.22 0.57 4.78
CA ARG A 26 3.14 0.17 3.86
C ARG A 26 2.44 1.41 3.31
N SER A 27 2.41 1.53 1.97
CA SER A 27 1.51 2.46 1.30
C SER A 27 0.07 2.12 1.68
N VAL A 28 -0.63 3.07 2.31
CA VAL A 28 -2.03 2.91 2.75
C VAL A 28 -3.04 2.98 1.60
N SER A 29 -2.56 3.16 0.36
CA SER A 29 -3.40 3.36 -0.82
C SER A 29 -3.22 2.22 -1.83
N ASN A 30 -3.46 0.99 -1.37
CA ASN A 30 -3.49 -0.18 -2.24
C ASN A 30 -4.58 -1.16 -1.80
N THR A 31 -4.99 -2.05 -2.70
CA THR A 31 -6.09 -2.99 -2.47
C THR A 31 -5.79 -4.00 -1.35
N GLU A 32 -4.56 -4.49 -1.23
CA GLU A 32 -4.17 -5.42 -0.15
C GLU A 32 -4.29 -4.75 1.22
N TYR A 33 -3.80 -3.52 1.35
CA TYR A 33 -3.90 -2.77 2.60
C TYR A 33 -5.36 -2.64 3.05
N GLY A 34 -6.25 -2.19 2.16
CA GLY A 34 -7.68 -2.05 2.47
C GLY A 34 -8.36 -3.37 2.85
N ILE A 35 -8.03 -4.47 2.15
CA ILE A 35 -8.55 -5.80 2.47
C ILE A 35 -8.07 -6.26 3.86
N THR A 36 -6.77 -6.11 4.13
CA THR A 36 -6.17 -6.50 5.42
C THR A 36 -6.79 -5.73 6.57
N GLU A 37 -6.95 -4.41 6.45
CA GLU A 37 -7.59 -3.57 7.46
C GLU A 37 -9.04 -4.02 7.73
N TRP A 38 -9.84 -4.28 6.70
CA TRP A 38 -11.21 -4.76 6.90
C TRP A 38 -11.26 -6.10 7.63
N ILE A 39 -10.35 -7.03 7.31
CA ILE A 39 -10.28 -8.33 7.99
C ILE A 39 -9.83 -8.15 9.46
N GLU A 40 -8.86 -7.29 9.72
CA GLU A 40 -8.42 -6.94 11.09
C GLU A 40 -9.58 -6.32 11.91
N GLU A 41 -10.41 -5.50 11.26
CA GLU A 41 -11.66 -4.93 11.79
C GLU A 41 -12.85 -5.91 11.78
N ARG A 42 -12.58 -7.22 11.68
CA ARG A 42 -13.56 -8.32 11.82
C ARG A 42 -14.51 -8.53 10.64
N LEU A 43 -14.24 -7.97 9.46
CA LEU A 43 -14.95 -8.35 8.24
C LEU A 43 -14.53 -9.76 7.81
N SER A 44 -15.51 -10.64 7.61
CA SER A 44 -15.25 -12.01 7.18
C SER A 44 -14.84 -12.04 5.71
N ALA A 45 -13.72 -12.70 5.39
CA ALA A 45 -13.14 -12.70 4.05
C ALA A 45 -14.05 -13.35 2.99
N ASP A 46 -14.87 -14.33 3.37
CA ASP A 46 -15.86 -14.99 2.50
C ASP A 46 -17.03 -14.08 2.09
N LYS A 47 -17.18 -12.93 2.75
CA LYS A 47 -18.19 -11.91 2.43
C LYS A 47 -17.63 -10.75 1.61
N LEU A 48 -16.34 -10.76 1.30
CA LEU A 48 -15.70 -9.74 0.48
C LEU A 48 -16.04 -9.97 -1.00
N VAL A 49 -16.58 -8.94 -1.64
CA VAL A 49 -16.77 -8.89 -3.09
C VAL A 49 -15.92 -7.75 -3.63
N LEU A 50 -14.90 -8.07 -4.43
CA LEU A 50 -13.99 -7.09 -5.02
C LEU A 50 -14.47 -6.72 -6.42
N CYS A 51 -14.62 -5.41 -6.66
CA CYS A 51 -14.86 -4.89 -8.00
C CYS A 51 -13.54 -4.67 -8.72
N LEU A 52 -13.43 -5.14 -9.96
CA LEU A 52 -12.30 -4.87 -10.84
C LEU A 52 -12.71 -3.77 -11.84
N PRO A 53 -12.05 -2.59 -11.84
CA PRO A 53 -12.40 -1.52 -12.75
C PRO A 53 -12.00 -1.89 -14.18
N PHE A 54 -12.95 -1.81 -15.11
CA PHE A 54 -12.71 -1.97 -16.56
C PHE A 54 -12.56 -0.59 -17.21
N TYR A 55 -11.73 0.23 -16.59
CA TYR A 55 -11.37 1.57 -17.05
C TYR A 55 -10.02 1.94 -16.40
N GLY A 56 -9.36 2.94 -16.98
CA GLY A 56 -8.11 3.48 -16.48
C GLY A 56 -8.05 4.99 -16.59
N TYR A 57 -6.88 5.53 -16.26
CA TYR A 57 -6.58 6.93 -16.43
C TYR A 57 -5.29 7.10 -17.25
N ALA A 58 -5.29 8.06 -18.16
CA ALA A 58 -4.15 8.39 -19.00
C ALA A 58 -3.67 9.81 -18.75
N TRP A 59 -2.35 9.98 -18.76
CA TRP A 59 -1.69 11.27 -18.58
C TRP A 59 -0.65 11.52 -19.68
N THR A 60 -0.50 12.78 -20.07
CA THR A 60 0.58 13.22 -20.96
C THR A 60 1.85 13.44 -20.14
N LEU A 61 2.92 12.71 -20.47
CA LEU A 61 4.22 12.82 -19.79
C LEU A 61 4.94 14.11 -20.20
N VAL A 62 5.63 14.75 -19.25
CA VAL A 62 6.53 15.88 -19.54
C VAL A 62 7.70 15.42 -20.43
N LYS A 63 8.22 14.22 -20.18
CA LYS A 63 9.30 13.60 -20.96
C LYS A 63 8.87 12.18 -21.37
N PRO A 64 8.58 11.91 -22.66
CA PRO A 64 8.07 10.60 -23.08
C PRO A 64 8.97 9.39 -22.77
N LYS A 65 10.28 9.62 -22.60
CA LYS A 65 11.24 8.57 -22.23
C LYS A 65 11.27 8.26 -20.73
N ASP A 66 10.69 9.14 -19.91
CA ASP A 66 10.52 8.94 -18.47
C ASP A 66 9.07 8.52 -18.23
N ASN A 67 8.83 7.21 -18.34
CA ASN A 67 7.50 6.60 -18.35
C ASN A 67 7.30 5.59 -17.22
N GLY A 68 8.13 5.68 -16.17
CA GLY A 68 7.97 4.90 -14.96
C GLY A 68 6.79 5.37 -14.11
N ILE A 69 6.41 4.55 -13.13
CA ILE A 69 5.41 4.93 -12.12
C ILE A 69 5.92 6.18 -11.37
N GLY A 70 5.08 7.21 -11.31
CA GLY A 70 5.40 8.48 -10.66
C GLY A 70 6.15 9.49 -11.53
N ALA A 71 6.37 9.20 -12.82
CA ALA A 71 6.93 10.16 -13.76
C ALA A 71 6.08 11.43 -13.87
N ALA A 72 6.74 12.58 -14.10
CA ALA A 72 6.06 13.86 -14.17
C ALA A 72 5.13 13.95 -15.41
N ALA A 73 3.91 14.42 -15.19
CA ALA A 73 2.91 14.62 -16.23
C ALA A 73 2.50 16.10 -16.35
N THR A 74 2.17 16.54 -17.56
CA THR A 74 1.61 17.88 -17.82
C THR A 74 0.11 17.95 -17.55
N GLY A 75 -0.57 16.80 -17.57
CA GLY A 75 -2.01 16.71 -17.32
C GLY A 75 -2.64 15.43 -17.87
N PRO A 76 -3.97 15.29 -17.71
CA PRO A 76 -4.73 14.20 -18.30
C PRO A 76 -4.66 14.20 -19.84
N THR A 77 -4.96 13.05 -20.45
CA THR A 77 -5.08 12.92 -21.91
C THR A 77 -6.23 11.99 -22.28
N LEU A 78 -6.63 11.97 -23.55
CA LEU A 78 -7.78 11.24 -24.11
C LEU A 78 -9.17 11.73 -23.64
N SER A 79 -9.28 12.29 -22.43
CA SER A 79 -10.46 12.97 -21.92
C SER A 79 -10.08 14.07 -20.93
N ASP A 80 -11.02 14.96 -20.60
CA ASP A 80 -10.78 16.13 -19.72
C ASP A 80 -10.21 15.77 -18.35
N ASN A 81 -10.54 14.60 -17.82
CA ASN A 81 -10.03 14.09 -16.54
C ASN A 81 -9.12 12.86 -16.69
N GLY A 82 -8.80 12.47 -17.93
CA GLY A 82 -7.93 11.33 -18.23
C GLY A 82 -8.63 9.97 -18.17
N PHE A 83 -9.92 9.90 -17.84
CA PHE A 83 -10.69 8.66 -17.84
C PHE A 83 -10.69 7.98 -19.22
N VAL A 84 -10.44 6.67 -19.23
CA VAL A 84 -10.43 5.83 -20.43
C VAL A 84 -11.19 4.53 -20.14
N PRO A 85 -12.35 4.27 -20.79
CA PRO A 85 -13.01 2.98 -20.71
C PRO A 85 -12.22 1.90 -21.46
N TYR A 86 -12.40 0.63 -21.07
CA TYR A 86 -11.87 -0.53 -21.81
C TYR A 86 -12.60 -0.74 -23.14
#